data_AF-A0A956RZE2-F1
#
_entry.id   AF-A0A956RZE2-F1
#
_cell.length_a   1.000
_cell.length_b   1.000
_cell.length_c   1.000
_cell.angle_alpha   90.00
_cell.angle_beta   90.00
_cell.angle_gamma   90.00
#
_symmetry.space_group_name_H-M   'P 1'
#
loop_
_entity.id
_entity.type
_entity.pdbx_description
1 polymer ?
#
loop_
_entity_poly.entity_id
_entity_poly.type
_entity_poly.pdbx_seq_one_letter_code
_entity_poly.pdbx_strand_id
1 'polypeptide(L)' 'IPREDGPSVEADLFESAELVDLWRELDAFEGPAYARVTIPFYCDTGEVLDGQAYVARERPGT' A
#
# COMPACT_ATOMS: atom_id res chain seq x y z
N ILE A 1 -2.84 0.35 15.78
CA ILE A 1 -4.28 0.59 16.05
C ILE A 1 -4.85 1.18 14.76
N PRO A 2 -5.86 0.55 14.14
CA PRO A 2 -6.52 1.10 12.96
C PRO A 2 -7.04 2.50 13.29
N ARG A 3 -6.99 3.45 12.34
CA ARG A 3 -7.66 4.73 12.53
C ARG A 3 -9.16 4.45 12.56
N GLU A 4 -9.85 4.84 13.62
CA GLU A 4 -11.28 4.56 13.84
C GLU A 4 -12.21 5.26 12.84
N ASP A 5 -11.67 6.14 11.99
CA ASP A 5 -12.45 7.11 11.21
C ASP A 5 -12.61 6.73 9.72
N GLY A 6 -12.16 5.53 9.29
CA GLY A 6 -12.18 5.12 7.88
C GLY A 6 -12.48 3.64 7.65
N PRO A 7 -12.93 3.26 6.44
CA PRO A 7 -13.20 1.86 6.12
C PRO A 7 -11.90 1.05 6.06
N SER A 8 -11.97 -0.20 6.52
CA SER A 8 -10.93 -1.19 6.25
C SER A 8 -10.97 -1.62 4.78
N VAL A 9 -9.80 -1.92 4.23
CA VAL A 9 -9.64 -2.42 2.86
C VAL A 9 -8.94 -3.78 2.96
N GLU A 10 -9.55 -4.83 2.42
CA GLU A 10 -8.93 -6.14 2.28
C GLU A 10 -7.89 -6.10 1.15
N ALA A 11 -6.73 -6.69 1.39
CA ALA A 11 -5.62 -6.72 0.43
C ALA A 11 -4.78 -7.99 0.63
N ASP A 12 -4.16 -8.44 -0.46
CA ASP A 12 -3.14 -9.49 -0.42
C ASP A 12 -1.75 -8.86 -0.22
N LEU A 13 -0.98 -9.40 0.72
CA LEU A 13 0.39 -8.99 0.98
C LEU A 13 1.35 -9.94 0.27
N PHE A 14 2.15 -9.40 -0.66
CA PHE A 14 3.15 -10.14 -1.41
C PHE A 14 4.56 -9.78 -0.93
N GLU A 15 5.40 -10.80 -0.74
CA GLU A 15 6.83 -10.64 -0.46
C GLU A 15 7.66 -11.13 -1.65
N SER A 16 8.79 -10.45 -1.90
CA SER A 16 9.77 -10.89 -2.89
C SER A 16 11.14 -10.32 -2.55
N ALA A 17 12.20 -11.11 -2.75
CA ALA A 17 13.57 -10.64 -2.65
C ALA A 17 13.95 -9.66 -3.78
N GLU A 18 13.27 -9.75 -4.92
CA GLU A 18 13.50 -8.93 -6.12
C GLU A 18 12.78 -7.58 -6.05
N LEU A 19 11.94 -7.38 -5.04
CA LEU A 19 11.08 -6.19 -4.91
C LEU A 19 11.90 -4.88 -4.88
N VAL A 20 13.11 -4.93 -4.31
CA VAL A 20 14.04 -3.79 -4.26
C VAL A 20 14.40 -3.27 -5.66
N ASP A 21 14.53 -4.17 -6.63
CA ASP A 21 14.91 -3.85 -8.00
C ASP A 21 13.69 -3.47 -8.87
N LEU A 22 12.51 -3.95 -8.49
CA LEU A 22 11.26 -3.74 -9.23
C LEU A 22 10.52 -2.45 -8.88
N TRP A 23 10.89 -1.77 -7.78
CA TRP A 23 10.16 -0.57 -7.33
C TRP A 23 10.02 0.50 -8.40
N ARG A 24 11.07 0.71 -9.21
CA ARG A 24 11.03 1.71 -10.27
C ARG A 24 9.99 1.40 -11.35
N GLU A 25 9.83 0.13 -11.71
CA GLU A 25 8.87 -0.30 -12.72
C GLU A 25 7.44 -0.24 -12.16
N LEU A 26 7.26 -0.66 -10.91
CA LEU A 26 5.98 -0.54 -10.20
C LEU A 26 5.54 0.93 -10.06
N ASP A 27 6.47 1.83 -9.67
CA ASP A 27 6.21 3.27 -9.58
C ASP A 27 5.82 3.87 -10.95
N ALA A 28 6.43 3.37 -12.04
CA ALA A 28 6.10 3.81 -13.41
C ALA A 28 4.76 3.26 -13.91
N PHE A 29 4.42 2.02 -13.55
CA PHE A 29 3.14 1.39 -13.90
C PHE A 29 1.96 2.12 -13.27
N GLU A 30 2.04 2.45 -11.98
CA GLU A 30 0.99 3.19 -11.25
C GLU A 30 0.91 4.65 -11.70
N GLY A 31 2.07 5.25 -12.02
CA GLY A 31 2.16 6.59 -12.55
C GLY A 31 1.94 7.69 -11.51
N PRO A 32 1.91 8.96 -11.97
CA PRO A 32 1.99 10.12 -11.07
C PRO A 32 0.74 10.38 -10.23
N ALA A 33 -0.40 9.74 -10.55
CA ALA A 33 -1.65 9.88 -9.79
C ALA A 33 -1.56 9.20 -8.41
N TYR A 34 -0.61 8.28 -8.24
CA TYR A 34 -0.42 7.52 -7.01
C TYR A 34 0.90 7.88 -6.33
N ALA A 35 0.95 7.61 -5.03
CA ALA A 35 2.15 7.69 -4.21
C ALA A 35 2.35 6.37 -3.49
N ARG A 36 3.57 5.82 -3.55
CA ARG A 36 3.95 4.68 -2.74
C ARG A 36 4.23 5.13 -1.31
N VAL A 37 3.57 4.49 -0.35
CA VAL A 37 3.69 4.79 1.08
C VAL A 37 3.86 3.50 1.88
N THR A 38 4.63 3.59 2.97
CA THR A 38 4.69 2.51 3.95
C THR A 38 3.49 2.63 4.90
N ILE A 39 2.70 1.56 5.03
CA ILE A 39 1.57 1.48 5.97
C ILE A 39 1.55 0.13 6.68
N PRO A 40 0.97 0.05 7.89
CA PRO A 40 0.78 -1.22 8.58
C PRO A 40 -0.36 -2.03 7.96
N PHE A 41 -0.12 -3.32 7.72
CA PHE A 41 -1.10 -4.33 7.36
C PHE A 41 -1.41 -5.19 8.58
N TYR A 42 -2.70 -5.42 8.86
CA TYR A 42 -3.16 -6.24 9.96
C TYR A 42 -3.60 -7.59 9.41
N CYS A 43 -2.82 -8.64 9.67
CA CYS A 43 -3.09 -9.98 9.16
C CYS A 43 -4.08 -10.74 10.05
N ASP A 44 -4.82 -11.69 9.49
CA ASP A 44 -5.75 -12.54 10.23
C ASP A 44 -5.07 -13.41 11.30
N THR A 45 -3.75 -13.61 11.17
CA THR A 45 -2.91 -14.29 12.17
C THR A 45 -2.69 -13.45 13.43
N GLY A 46 -3.08 -12.17 13.41
CA GLY A 46 -2.80 -11.19 14.47
C GLY A 46 -1.45 -10.49 14.31
N GLU A 47 -0.67 -10.83 13.28
CA GLU A 47 0.57 -10.14 12.95
C GLU A 47 0.31 -8.75 12.35
N VAL A 48 1.23 -7.82 12.58
CA VAL A 48 1.23 -6.50 11.95
C VAL A 48 2.52 -6.35 11.17
N LEU A 49 2.39 -6.17 9.86
CA LEU A 49 3.53 -6.06 8.93
C LEU A 49 3.56 -4.68 8.29
N ASP A 50 4.73 -4.06 8.24
CA ASP A 50 4.92 -2.83 7.46
C ASP A 50 5.08 -3.20 5.99
N GLY A 51 4.19 -2.68 5.14
CA GLY A 51 4.19 -2.95 3.70
C GLY A 51 4.10 -1.67 2.88
N GLN A 52 4.40 -1.77 1.59
CA GLN A 52 4.23 -0.66 0.64
C GLN A 52 2.86 -0.74 -0.03
N ALA A 53 2.15 0.40 -0.10
CA ALA A 53 0.90 0.53 -0.81
C ALA A 53 0.93 1.77 -1.72
N TYR A 54 0.24 1.71 -2.86
CA TYR A 54 0.01 2.87 -3.72
C TYR A 54 -1.32 3.53 -3.35
N VAL A 55 -1.26 4.80 -2.94
CA VAL A 55 -2.43 5.59 -2.56
C VAL A 55 -2.61 6.75 -3.54
N ALA A 56 -3.85 7.02 -3.94
CA ALA A 56 -4.15 8.16 -4.80
C ALA A 56 -3.73 9.47 -4.10
N ARG A 57 -3.02 10.36 -4.82
CA ARG A 57 -2.53 11.63 -4.26
C ARG A 57 -3.64 12.63 -3.98
N GLU A 58 -4.74 12.57 -4.73
CA GLU A 58 -5.96 13.36 -4.52
C GLU A 58 -7.19 12.51 -4.86
N ARG A 59 -8.32 12.78 -4.22
CA ARG A 59 -9.61 12.25 -4.68
C ARG A 59 -10.02 13.01 -5.96
N PRO A 60 -10.43 12.33 -7.04
CA PRO A 60 -11.07 13.01 -8.15
C PRO A 60 -12.37 13.66 -7.66
N GLY A 61 -12.38 15.00 -7.60
CA GLY A 61 -13.56 15.86 -7.48
C GLY A 61 -14.39 15.72 -6.19
N THR A 62 -14.36 16.76 -5.34
CA THR A 62 -15.55 17.15 -4.56
C THR A 62 -16.33 18.17 -5.38
#